data_AF-A0A9D6LFI4-F1
#
_entry.id   AF-A0A9D6LFI4-F1
#
_cell.length_a   1.000
_cell.length_b   1.000
_cell.length_c   1.000
_cell.angle_alpha   90.00
_cell.angle_beta   90.00
_cell.angle_gamma   90.00
#
_symmetry.space_group_name_H-M   'P 1'
#
loop_
_entity.id
_entity.type
_entity.pdbx_description
1 polymer ?
#
loop_
_entity_poly.entity_id
_entity_poly.type
_entity_poly.pdbx_seq_one_letter_code
_entity_poly.pdbx_strand_id
1 'polypeptide(L)'
;MMISTGLVLMMTPALGFFYGGMVRTKNALNTLMMSFIALGFVGLCWAFFGYSLAFGKGCSWIGGGEFLFLKGVGLATQPAAATIPHVLFMAYQGTFAIITAA
;
A
#
# COMPACT_ATOMS: atom_id res chain seq x y z
N MET A 1 15.19 -2.03 1.77
CA MET A 1 13.76 -1.65 1.76
C MET A 1 13.36 -0.76 0.59
N MET A 2 14.00 0.38 0.28
CA MET A 2 13.56 1.22 -0.86
C MET A 2 13.46 0.47 -2.20
N ILE A 3 14.48 -0.30 -2.57
CA ILE A 3 14.44 -1.12 -3.79
C ILE A 3 13.32 -2.16 -3.71
N SER A 4 13.19 -2.85 -2.58
CA SER A 4 12.12 -3.82 -2.33
C SER A 4 10.73 -3.19 -2.48
N THR A 5 10.50 -1.98 -1.93
CA THR A 5 9.26 -1.22 -2.10
C THR A 5 8.99 -0.96 -3.58
N GLY A 6 9.99 -0.50 -4.34
CA GLY A 6 9.86 -0.29 -5.79
C GLY A 6 9.52 -1.57 -6.56
N LEU A 7 10.13 -2.71 -6.20
CA LEU A 7 9.84 -4.00 -6.80
C LEU A 7 8.40 -4.46 -6.52
N VAL A 8 7.91 -4.32 -5.28
CA VAL A 8 6.52 -4.68 -4.95
C VAL A 8 5.53 -3.74 -5.64
N LEU A 9 5.83 -2.43 -5.72
CA LEU A 9 4.99 -1.48 -6.43
C LEU A 9 4.86 -1.83 -7.92
N MET A 10 5.95 -2.28 -8.56
CA MET A 10 5.96 -2.72 -9.95
C MET A 10 5.04 -3.93 -10.22
N MET A 11 4.73 -4.74 -9.21
CA MET A 11 3.82 -5.88 -9.37
C MET A 11 2.37 -5.45 -9.66
N THR A 12 1.95 -4.25 -9.24
CA THR A 12 0.58 -3.75 -9.46
C THR A 12 0.25 -3.52 -10.94
N PRO A 13 1.05 -2.75 -11.72
CA PRO A 13 0.83 -2.66 -13.15
C PRO A 13 1.08 -3.99 -13.87
N ALA A 14 2.00 -4.83 -13.38
CA ALA A 14 2.22 -6.16 -13.93
C ALA A 14 0.96 -7.06 -13.80
N LEU A 15 0.25 -7.00 -12.67
CA LEU A 15 -1.06 -7.66 -12.48
C LEU A 15 -2.11 -7.08 -13.40
N GLY A 16 -2.14 -5.76 -13.59
CA GLY A 16 -3.04 -5.12 -14.56
C GLY A 16 -2.86 -5.67 -15.98
N PHE A 17 -1.61 -5.87 -16.44
CA PHE A 17 -1.34 -6.50 -17.73
C PHE A 17 -1.70 -7.99 -17.74
N PHE A 18 -1.41 -8.70 -16.65
CA PHE A 18 -1.73 -10.11 -16.49
C PHE A 18 -3.24 -10.37 -16.59
N TYR A 19 -4.05 -9.66 -15.78
CA TYR A 19 -5.51 -9.74 -15.82
C TYR A 19 -6.10 -9.14 -17.10
N GLY A 20 -5.53 -8.05 -17.59
CA GLY A 20 -5.90 -7.42 -18.86
C GLY A 20 -5.73 -8.37 -20.06
N GLY A 21 -4.74 -9.25 -20.03
CA GLY A 21 -4.51 -10.28 -21.06
C GLY A 21 -5.45 -11.49 -20.97
N MET A 22 -6.07 -11.74 -19.81
CA MET A 22 -7.02 -12.84 -19.61
C MET A 22 -8.47 -12.46 -19.92
N VAL A 23 -8.79 -11.16 -20.00
CA VAL A 23 -10.12 -10.68 -20.36
C VAL A 23 -10.26 -10.47 -21.87
N ARG A 24 -11.51 -10.36 -22.35
CA ARG A 24 -11.78 -9.98 -23.75
C ARG A 24 -11.17 -8.61 -24.05
N THR A 25 -10.68 -8.42 -25.27
CA THR A 25 -10.00 -7.18 -25.70
C THR A 25 -10.81 -5.91 -25.43
N LYS A 26 -12.15 -5.98 -25.57
CA LYS A 26 -13.05 -4.85 -25.26
C LYS A 26 -13.03 -4.41 -23.78
N ASN A 27 -12.61 -5.28 -22.87
CA ASN A 27 -12.54 -5.06 -21.42
C ASN A 27 -11.09 -4.88 -20.91
N ALA A 28 -10.08 -5.08 -21.76
CA ALA A 28 -8.68 -5.04 -21.37
C ALA A 28 -8.27 -3.67 -20.81
N LEU A 29 -8.70 -2.59 -21.49
CA LEU A 29 -8.44 -1.22 -21.03
C LEU A 29 -9.08 -0.96 -19.66
N ASN A 30 -10.34 -1.37 -19.46
CA ASN A 30 -11.01 -1.19 -18.17
C ASN A 30 -10.30 -1.93 -17.04
N THR A 31 -9.84 -3.16 -17.30
CA THR A 31 -9.13 -3.98 -16.31
C THR A 31 -7.80 -3.36 -15.92
N LEU A 32 -7.03 -2.88 -16.90
CA LEU A 32 -5.80 -2.12 -16.65
C LEU A 32 -6.07 -0.85 -15.83
N MET A 33 -7.08 -0.07 -16.21
CA MET A 33 -7.43 1.17 -15.52
C MET A 33 -7.84 0.93 -14.06
N MET A 34 -8.58 -0.15 -13.77
CA MET A 34 -8.94 -0.51 -12.40
C MET A 34 -7.71 -0.78 -11.53
N SER A 35 -6.74 -1.56 -12.02
CA SER A 35 -5.50 -1.83 -11.27
C SER A 35 -4.62 -0.57 -11.12
N PHE A 36 -4.60 0.33 -12.11
CA PHE A 36 -3.89 1.62 -11.97
C PHE A 36 -4.57 2.58 -10.99
N ILE A 37 -5.90 2.65 -10.99
CA ILE A 37 -6.65 3.48 -10.05
C ILE A 37 -6.46 2.99 -8.61
N ALA A 38 -6.29 1.69 -8.40
CA ALA A 38 -5.99 1.12 -7.09
C ALA A 38 -4.73 1.72 -6.46
N LEU A 39 -3.68 2.03 -7.24
CA LEU A 39 -2.48 2.72 -6.75
C LEU A 39 -2.80 4.03 -6.02
N GLY A 40 -3.67 4.85 -6.62
CA GLY A 40 -4.06 6.15 -6.06
C GLY A 40 -5.08 6.01 -4.93
N PHE A 41 -6.16 5.29 -5.17
CA PHE A 41 -7.26 5.17 -4.20
C PHE A 41 -6.82 4.45 -2.92
N VAL A 42 -6.18 3.27 -3.07
CA VAL A 42 -5.72 2.47 -1.93
C VAL A 42 -4.52 3.15 -1.28
N GLY A 43 -3.62 3.75 -2.06
CA GLY A 43 -2.49 4.51 -1.53
C GLY A 43 -2.92 5.67 -0.62
N LEU A 44 -3.94 6.44 -1.02
CA LEU A 44 -4.49 7.52 -0.19
C LEU A 44 -5.23 6.98 1.04
N CYS A 45 -6.07 5.96 0.88
CA CYS A 45 -6.77 5.34 2.00
C CYS A 45 -5.79 4.75 3.03
N TRP A 46 -4.70 4.14 2.55
CA TRP A 46 -3.61 3.63 3.37
C TRP A 46 -2.92 4.75 4.14
N ALA A 47 -2.51 5.81 3.45
CA ALA A 47 -1.80 6.94 4.06
C ALA A 47 -2.64 7.65 5.14
N PHE A 48 -3.94 7.86 4.90
CA PHE A 48 -4.78 8.61 5.85
C PHE A 48 -5.32 7.75 6.99
N PHE A 49 -5.66 6.48 6.73
CA PHE A 49 -6.37 5.64 7.70
C PHE A 49 -5.74 4.26 7.86
N GLY A 50 -5.50 3.55 6.75
CA GLY A 50 -5.15 2.14 6.76
C GLY A 50 -3.87 1.83 7.53
N TYR A 51 -2.86 2.68 7.41
CA TYR A 51 -1.60 2.51 8.12
C TYR A 51 -1.78 2.55 9.65
N SER A 52 -2.56 3.52 10.14
CA SER A 52 -2.85 3.65 11.57
C SER A 52 -3.66 2.46 12.09
N LEU A 53 -4.66 2.01 11.33
CA LEU A 53 -5.49 0.87 11.72
C LEU A 53 -4.74 -0.46 11.64
N ALA A 54 -3.66 -0.57 10.85
CA ALA A 54 -2.84 -1.77 10.78
C ALA A 54 -1.72 -1.81 11.82
N PHE A 55 -1.05 -0.67 12.06
CA PHE A 55 0.20 -0.63 12.85
C PHE A 55 0.17 0.29 14.08
N GLY A 56 -0.90 1.07 14.27
CA GLY A 56 -1.09 1.89 15.47
C GLY A 56 -1.51 1.05 16.67
N LYS A 57 -1.31 1.58 17.88
CA LYS A 57 -1.68 0.87 19.11
C LYS A 57 -3.20 0.74 19.27
N GLY A 58 -3.73 -0.48 19.23
CA GLY A 58 -5.16 -0.77 19.37
C GLY A 58 -5.44 -2.07 20.14
N CYS A 59 -6.46 -2.82 19.70
CA CYS A 59 -6.78 -4.15 20.24
C CYS A 59 -6.14 -5.26 19.40
N SER A 60 -6.45 -6.53 19.69
CA SER A 60 -5.88 -7.67 18.96
C SER A 60 -6.29 -7.76 17.47
N TRP A 61 -7.33 -7.03 17.06
CA TRP A 61 -7.91 -7.11 15.72
C TRP A 61 -7.69 -5.85 14.87
N ILE A 62 -7.64 -4.68 15.51
CA ILE A 62 -7.50 -3.39 14.84
C ILE A 62 -6.62 -2.45 15.66
N GLY A 63 -5.77 -1.72 14.96
CA GLY A 63 -4.94 -0.65 15.50
C GLY A 63 -5.74 0.59 15.90
N GLY A 64 -5.04 1.54 16.51
CA GLY A 64 -5.62 2.81 16.97
C GLY A 64 -5.43 3.97 15.99
N GLY A 65 -5.80 5.17 16.43
CA GLY A 65 -5.74 6.40 15.63
C GLY A 65 -4.43 7.20 15.72
N GLU A 66 -3.35 6.63 16.23
CA GLU A 66 -2.13 7.40 16.53
C GLU A 66 -1.42 7.94 15.27
N PHE A 67 -1.50 7.20 14.17
CA PHE A 67 -0.86 7.53 12.88
C PHE A 67 -1.86 8.04 11.83
N LEU A 68 -3.08 8.42 12.24
CA LEU A 68 -4.04 9.01 11.31
C LEU A 68 -3.44 10.24 10.63
N PHE A 69 -3.68 10.35 9.33
CA PHE A 69 -3.10 11.41 8.49
C PHE A 69 -1.56 11.48 8.56
N LEU A 70 -0.90 10.33 8.77
CA LEU A 70 0.55 10.21 8.91
C LEU A 70 1.14 10.99 10.10
N LYS A 71 0.34 11.31 11.11
CA LYS A 71 0.82 11.97 12.33
C LYS A 71 1.88 11.10 13.02
N GLY A 72 3.06 11.67 13.29
CA GLY A 72 4.16 10.94 13.93
C GLY A 72 4.88 9.93 13.02
N VAL A 73 4.52 9.86 11.73
CA VAL A 73 5.22 9.04 10.73
C VAL A 73 6.32 9.87 10.09
N GLY A 74 7.57 9.59 10.43
CA GLY A 74 8.72 10.38 9.98
C GLY A 74 9.98 9.55 9.75
N LEU A 75 11.14 10.20 9.88
CA LEU A 75 12.44 9.55 9.70
C LEU A 75 12.94 8.80 10.94
N ALA A 76 12.30 8.99 12.09
CA ALA A 76 12.53 8.16 13.28
C ALA A 76 12.25 6.69 12.96
N THR A 77 12.92 5.78 13.65
CA THR A 77 12.73 4.34 13.44
C THR A 77 11.37 3.90 13.94
N GLN A 78 10.77 2.94 13.23
CA GLN A 78 9.50 2.36 13.67
C GLN A 78 9.74 1.43 14.88
N PRO A 79 8.93 1.47 15.96
CA PRO A 79 9.14 0.61 17.13
C PRO A 79 9.09 -0.89 16.79
N ALA A 80 8.28 -1.28 15.80
CA ALA A 80 8.22 -2.65 15.28
C ALA A 80 9.37 -3.02 14.32
N ALA A 81 10.17 -2.04 13.87
CA ALA A 81 11.29 -2.23 12.95
C ALA A 81 12.43 -1.25 13.27
N ALA A 82 13.23 -1.61 14.27
CA ALA A 82 14.22 -0.73 14.91
C ALA A 82 15.30 -0.16 13.97
N THR A 83 15.50 -0.73 12.78
CA THR A 83 16.51 -0.30 11.80
C THR A 83 15.92 0.41 10.58
N ILE A 84 14.59 0.54 10.51
CA ILE A 84 13.89 1.06 9.32
C ILE A 84 13.19 2.38 9.69
N PRO A 85 13.41 3.47 8.94
CA PRO A 85 12.64 4.70 9.10
C PRO A 85 11.15 4.44 8.99
N HIS A 86 10.37 5.07 9.87
CA HIS A 86 8.94 4.83 9.98
C HIS A 86 8.20 5.12 8.67
N VAL A 87 8.56 6.20 7.97
CA VAL A 87 8.03 6.52 6.63
C VAL A 87 8.34 5.43 5.58
N LEU A 88 9.51 4.81 5.65
CA LEU A 88 9.91 3.76 4.72
C LEU A 88 9.17 2.45 5.00
N PHE A 89 8.93 2.15 6.27
CA PHE A 89 8.09 1.01 6.67
C PHE A 89 6.63 1.21 6.21
N MET A 90 6.07 2.42 6.41
CA MET A 90 4.73 2.78 5.94
C MET A 90 4.59 2.62 4.42
N ALA A 91 5.56 3.13 3.66
CA ALA A 91 5.58 3.01 2.20
C ALA A 91 5.72 1.56 1.75
N TYR A 92 6.61 0.78 2.38
CA TYR A 92 6.78 -0.64 2.07
C TYR A 92 5.52 -1.47 2.34
N GLN A 93 4.81 -1.24 3.45
CA GLN A 93 3.57 -1.95 3.73
C GLN A 93 2.42 -1.48 2.84
N GLY A 94 2.43 -0.20 2.44
CA GLY A 94 1.44 0.36 1.52
C GLY A 94 1.43 -0.33 0.16
N THR A 95 2.57 -0.80 -0.35
CA THR A 95 2.59 -1.53 -1.63
C THR A 95 1.91 -2.89 -1.53
N PHE A 96 1.90 -3.55 -0.37
CA PHE A 96 1.13 -4.77 -0.12
C PHE A 96 -0.38 -4.50 -0.04
N ALA A 97 -0.78 -3.40 0.59
CA ALA A 97 -2.19 -3.00 0.60
C ALA A 97 -2.70 -2.74 -0.83
N ILE A 98 -1.90 -2.05 -1.65
CA ILE A 98 -2.24 -1.74 -3.05
C ILE A 98 -2.37 -3.02 -3.87
N ILE A 99 -1.36 -3.89 -3.88
CA ILE A 99 -1.38 -5.09 -4.73
C ILE A 99 -2.50 -6.07 -4.34
N THR A 100 -2.90 -6.10 -3.07
CA THR A 100 -4.01 -6.96 -2.60
C THR A 100 -5.37 -6.49 -3.14
N ALA A 101 -5.51 -5.20 -3.42
CA ALA A 101 -6.75 -4.60 -3.88
C ALA A 101 -6.83 -4.44 -5.42
N ALA A 102 -5.70 -4.51 -6.12
CA ALA A 102 -5.56 -4.26 -7.56
C ALA A 102 -5.82 -5.50 -8.43
#